data_AF-A0A2H4FK36-F1
#
_entry.id   AF-A0A2H4FK36-F1
#
_cell.length_a   1.000
_cell.length_b   1.000
_cell.length_c   1.000
_cell.angle_alpha   90.00
_cell.angle_beta   90.00
_cell.angle_gamma   90.00
#
_symmetry.space_group_name_H-M   'P 1'
#
loop_
_entity.id
_entity.type
_entity.pdbx_description
1 polymer ?
#
loop_
_entity_poly.entity_id
_entity_poly.type
_entity_poly.pdbx_seq_one_letter_code
_entity_poly.pdbx_strand_id
1 'polypeptide(L)'
;MNQIANYNKSIHLLLISLEALDIYFFFNKHISTTYIKNNRNITCINEYIYDLFNIYNLLYSQHLHSIILRILNDYCNNINSCKIFKYIYRFEYIYRKTQYNNAKKNYMNKRNIEKIAIENLYIISEIIDQYGVYKLFHYISIIKED
;
A
#
# COMPACT_ATOMS: atom_id res chain seq x y z
N MET A 1 -9.59 17.62 -11.95
CA MET A 1 -10.06 16.39 -11.25
C MET A 1 -10.20 16.68 -9.76
N ASN A 2 -11.21 16.13 -9.08
CA ASN A 2 -11.45 16.39 -7.64
C ASN A 2 -10.26 15.91 -6.80
N GLN A 3 -9.58 16.82 -6.09
CA GLN A 3 -8.38 16.56 -5.29
C GLN A 3 -8.59 15.43 -4.24
N ILE A 4 -9.81 15.32 -3.71
CA ILE A 4 -10.22 14.28 -2.76
C ILE A 4 -10.17 12.88 -3.41
N ALA A 5 -10.49 12.77 -4.70
CA ALA A 5 -10.50 11.49 -5.41
C ALA A 5 -9.09 10.93 -5.63
N ASN A 6 -8.10 11.82 -5.88
CA ASN A 6 -6.70 11.43 -6.03
C ASN A 6 -6.09 11.00 -4.69
N TYR A 7 -6.36 11.74 -3.60
CA TYR A 7 -5.94 11.40 -2.25
C TYR A 7 -6.40 10.00 -1.82
N ASN A 8 -7.69 9.70 -2.03
CA ASN A 8 -8.26 8.41 -1.67
C ASN A 8 -7.59 7.27 -2.44
N LYS A 9 -7.17 7.49 -3.69
CA LYS A 9 -6.48 6.47 -4.49
C LYS A 9 -5.10 6.12 -3.93
N SER A 10 -4.30 7.10 -3.53
CA SER A 10 -2.93 6.89 -3.05
C SER A 10 -2.89 6.16 -1.71
N ILE A 11 -3.75 6.57 -0.78
CA ILE A 11 -3.90 5.88 0.51
C ILE A 11 -4.42 4.47 0.29
N HIS A 12 -5.38 4.29 -0.62
CA HIS A 12 -5.89 2.98 -0.92
C HIS A 12 -4.82 2.04 -1.48
N LEU A 13 -3.95 2.52 -2.38
CA LEU A 13 -2.83 1.72 -2.89
C LEU A 13 -1.81 1.39 -1.81
N LEU A 14 -1.47 2.34 -0.92
CA LEU A 14 -0.61 2.07 0.24
C LEU A 14 -1.21 1.00 1.14
N LEU A 15 -2.51 1.08 1.44
CA LEU A 15 -3.21 0.09 2.25
C LEU A 15 -3.22 -1.29 1.60
N ILE A 16 -3.44 -1.37 0.28
CA ILE A 16 -3.34 -2.62 -0.47
C ILE A 16 -1.93 -3.20 -0.40
N SER A 17 -0.88 -2.37 -0.53
CA SER A 17 0.50 -2.82 -0.39
C SER A 17 0.81 -3.34 1.00
N LEU A 18 0.35 -2.66 2.05
CA LEU A 18 0.52 -3.12 3.43
C LEU A 18 -0.24 -4.42 3.71
N GLU A 19 -1.48 -4.54 3.23
CA GLU A 19 -2.25 -5.78 3.34
C GLU A 19 -1.60 -6.89 2.50
N ALA A 20 -1.01 -6.59 1.34
CA ALA A 20 -0.32 -7.60 0.54
C ALA A 20 0.93 -8.15 1.22
N LEU A 21 1.57 -7.36 2.08
CA LEU A 21 2.71 -7.78 2.88
C LEU A 21 2.29 -8.60 4.11
N ASP A 22 1.00 -8.66 4.47
CA ASP A 22 0.45 -9.44 5.59
C ASP A 22 0.90 -10.91 5.56
N ILE A 23 1.07 -11.47 4.37
CA ILE A 23 1.49 -12.86 4.13
C ILE A 23 2.87 -13.20 4.70
N TYR A 24 3.68 -12.18 5.02
CA TYR A 24 5.00 -12.36 5.62
C TYR A 24 5.00 -12.09 7.13
N PHE A 25 3.93 -11.52 7.68
CA PHE A 25 3.76 -11.27 9.11
C PHE A 25 2.86 -12.34 9.70
N PHE A 26 3.45 -13.34 10.32
CA PHE A 26 2.72 -14.29 11.17
C PHE A 26 2.35 -13.63 12.52
N PHE A 27 1.79 -12.42 12.50
CA PHE A 27 1.32 -11.75 13.72
C PHE A 27 -0.13 -12.17 14.02
N ASN A 28 -0.29 -12.77 15.21
CA ASN A 28 -1.53 -13.00 15.95
C ASN A 28 -2.26 -11.67 16.23
N LYS A 29 -2.86 -11.10 15.20
CA LYS A 29 -3.98 -10.17 15.19
C LYS A 29 -3.93 -9.62 13.79
N HIS A 30 -4.72 -10.24 12.92
CA HIS A 30 -5.59 -9.50 12.02
C HIS A 30 -5.22 -8.01 11.96
N ILE A 31 -4.29 -7.64 11.07
CA ILE A 31 -4.42 -6.40 10.29
C ILE A 31 -5.69 -6.66 9.49
N SER A 32 -6.83 -6.70 10.18
CA SER A 32 -8.05 -7.24 9.63
C SER A 32 -8.39 -6.25 8.55
N THR A 33 -8.44 -6.76 7.34
CA THR A 33 -9.58 -6.72 6.42
C THR A 33 -10.78 -5.82 6.77
N THR A 34 -11.06 -5.49 8.04
CA THR A 34 -11.90 -4.36 8.49
C THR A 34 -11.47 -3.00 7.98
N TYR A 35 -10.18 -2.68 7.79
CA TYR A 35 -9.77 -1.36 7.31
C TYR A 35 -10.24 -1.09 5.86
N ILE A 36 -10.15 -2.10 4.99
CA ILE A 36 -10.60 -1.99 3.60
C ILE A 36 -12.08 -2.40 3.42
N LYS A 37 -12.62 -3.34 4.22
CA LYS A 37 -14.07 -3.66 4.22
C LYS A 37 -14.91 -2.47 4.68
N ASN A 38 -14.40 -1.69 5.63
CA ASN A 38 -15.02 -0.45 6.05
C ASN A 38 -14.49 0.71 5.22
N ASN A 39 -14.78 0.72 3.92
CA ASN A 39 -14.95 1.95 3.13
C ASN A 39 -16.07 2.79 3.80
N ARG A 40 -15.85 3.24 5.04
CA ARG A 40 -16.60 4.35 5.61
C ARG A 40 -16.22 5.51 4.73
N ASN A 41 -17.23 6.17 4.17
CA ASN A 41 -17.03 7.55 3.73
C ASN A 41 -16.36 8.24 4.91
N ILE A 42 -15.07 8.55 4.80
CA ILE A 42 -14.34 9.17 5.89
C ILE A 42 -14.93 10.56 6.02
N THR A 43 -15.86 10.71 6.96
CA THR A 43 -16.70 11.91 7.07
C THR A 43 -16.06 12.93 8.01
N CYS A 44 -15.06 12.52 8.79
CA CYS A 44 -14.47 13.31 9.86
C CYS A 44 -12.93 13.29 9.85
N ILE A 45 -12.31 14.46 10.06
CA ILE A 45 -10.84 14.67 10.15
C ILE A 45 -10.18 13.77 11.22
N ASN A 46 -10.88 13.52 12.32
CA ASN A 46 -10.36 12.70 13.42
C ASN A 46 -10.14 11.23 13.02
N GLU A 47 -10.96 10.69 12.12
CA GLU A 47 -10.79 9.33 11.62
C GLU A 47 -9.56 9.23 10.71
N TYR A 48 -9.32 10.25 9.86
CA TYR A 48 -8.11 10.32 9.02
C TYR A 48 -6.81 10.34 9.84
N ILE A 49 -6.78 11.13 10.92
CA ILE A 49 -5.60 11.22 11.78
C ILE A 49 -5.33 9.87 12.45
N TYR A 50 -6.38 9.21 12.92
CA TYR A 50 -6.26 7.89 13.54
C TYR A 50 -5.75 6.82 12.56
N ASP A 51 -6.22 6.85 11.32
CA ASP A 51 -5.79 5.93 10.27
C ASP A 51 -4.32 6.14 9.89
N LEU A 52 -3.89 7.39 9.73
CA LEU A 52 -2.49 7.73 9.50
C LEU A 52 -1.60 7.27 10.65
N PHE A 53 -2.06 7.43 11.90
CA PHE A 53 -1.32 6.98 13.08
C PHE A 53 -1.16 5.45 13.11
N ASN A 54 -2.21 4.70 12.76
CA ASN A 54 -2.12 3.24 12.69
C ASN A 54 -1.20 2.77 11.55
N ILE A 55 -1.28 3.41 10.38
CA ILE A 55 -0.35 3.15 9.28
C ILE A 55 1.09 3.40 9.74
N TYR A 56 1.34 4.55 10.37
CA TYR A 56 2.66 4.90 10.89
C TYR A 56 3.21 3.85 11.87
N ASN A 57 2.40 3.39 12.82
CA ASN A 57 2.80 2.37 13.79
C ASN A 57 3.13 1.02 13.13
N LEU A 58 2.38 0.63 12.09
CA LEU A 58 2.68 -0.57 11.32
C LEU A 58 4.00 -0.45 10.56
N LEU A 59 4.22 0.72 9.94
CA LEU A 59 5.42 1.05 9.16
C LEU A 59 6.70 0.98 9.98
N TYR A 60 6.66 1.42 11.23
CA TYR A 60 7.83 1.47 12.11
C TYR A 60 8.27 0.12 12.70
N SER A 61 7.63 -1.00 12.33
CA SER A 61 8.11 -2.31 12.74
C SER A 61 9.39 -2.68 11.98
N GLN A 62 10.50 -2.91 12.71
CA GLN A 62 11.81 -3.26 12.12
C GLN A 62 11.73 -4.50 11.19
N HIS A 63 10.86 -5.45 11.52
CA HIS A 63 10.62 -6.62 10.69
C HIS A 63 10.04 -6.25 9.32
N LEU A 64 9.09 -5.30 9.27
CA LEU A 64 8.49 -4.87 8.00
C LEU A 64 9.51 -4.25 7.07
N HIS A 65 10.33 -3.35 7.61
CA HIS A 65 11.38 -2.72 6.83
C HIS A 65 12.30 -3.74 6.14
N SER A 66 12.77 -4.75 6.89
CA SER A 66 13.67 -5.77 6.32
C SER A 66 13.03 -6.65 5.25
N ILE A 67 11.72 -6.94 5.36
CA ILE A 67 10.98 -7.67 4.30
C ILE A 67 10.88 -6.82 3.04
N ILE A 68 10.51 -5.55 3.19
CA ILE A 68 10.34 -4.61 2.08
C ILE A 68 11.65 -4.43 1.33
N LEU A 69 12.74 -4.12 2.03
CA LEU A 69 14.06 -3.97 1.42
C LEU A 69 14.51 -5.23 0.71
N ARG A 70 14.20 -6.41 1.25
CA ARG A 70 14.54 -7.67 0.60
C ARG A 70 13.78 -7.89 -0.70
N ILE A 71 12.47 -7.62 -0.73
CA ILE A 71 11.66 -7.77 -1.96
C ILE A 71 12.13 -6.77 -3.02
N LEU A 72 12.41 -5.52 -2.64
CA LEU A 72 12.91 -4.49 -3.55
C LEU A 72 14.30 -4.84 -4.09
N ASN A 73 15.20 -5.30 -3.22
CA ASN A 73 16.54 -5.71 -3.64
C ASN A 73 16.49 -6.93 -4.58
N ASP A 74 15.64 -7.92 -4.29
CA ASP A 74 15.44 -9.04 -5.21
C ASP A 74 14.93 -8.52 -6.57
N TYR A 75 14.04 -7.53 -6.59
CA TYR A 75 13.44 -6.98 -7.81
C TYR A 75 14.46 -6.19 -8.65
N CYS A 76 15.18 -5.26 -8.03
CA CYS A 76 16.22 -4.45 -8.69
C CYS A 76 17.33 -5.31 -9.30
N ASN A 77 17.66 -6.43 -8.66
CA ASN A 77 18.67 -7.37 -9.14
C ASN A 77 18.12 -8.42 -10.12
N ASN A 78 16.87 -8.30 -10.56
CA ASN A 78 16.19 -9.27 -11.43
C ASN A 78 16.23 -10.72 -10.91
N ILE A 79 16.22 -10.88 -9.58
CA ILE A 79 16.18 -12.18 -8.93
C ILE A 79 14.73 -12.67 -8.98
N ASN A 80 14.49 -13.79 -9.66
CA ASN A 80 13.18 -14.45 -9.70
C ASN A 80 12.84 -15.09 -8.34
N SER A 81 12.55 -14.25 -7.34
CA SER A 81 12.29 -14.70 -5.98
C SER A 81 10.80 -15.05 -5.80
N CYS A 82 10.54 -16.21 -5.19
CA CYS A 82 9.18 -16.63 -4.82
C CYS A 82 8.49 -15.57 -3.94
N LYS A 83 9.27 -14.74 -3.21
CA LYS A 83 8.73 -13.65 -2.41
C LYS A 83 8.14 -12.54 -3.29
N ILE A 84 8.86 -12.06 -4.30
CA ILE A 84 8.31 -11.04 -5.22
C ILE A 84 7.00 -11.54 -5.83
N PHE A 85 6.98 -12.78 -6.33
CA PHE A 85 5.76 -13.36 -6.91
C PHE A 85 4.59 -13.44 -5.94
N LYS A 86 4.85 -13.89 -4.70
CA LYS A 86 3.82 -13.96 -3.65
C LYS A 86 3.27 -12.59 -3.30
N TYR A 87 4.13 -11.57 -3.17
CA TYR A 87 3.73 -10.20 -2.92
C TYR A 87 2.87 -9.65 -4.07
N ILE A 88 3.36 -9.72 -5.32
CA ILE A 88 2.63 -9.20 -6.49
C ILE A 88 1.28 -9.91 -6.64
N TYR A 89 1.26 -11.24 -6.49
CA TYR A 89 0.03 -12.03 -6.59
C TYR A 89 -1.00 -11.62 -5.53
N ARG A 90 -0.56 -11.41 -4.28
CA ARG A 90 -1.43 -10.97 -3.19
C ARG A 90 -1.93 -9.55 -3.41
N PHE A 91 -1.04 -8.64 -3.83
CA PHE A 91 -1.39 -7.28 -4.20
C PHE A 91 -2.45 -7.26 -5.30
N GLU A 92 -2.23 -8.01 -6.38
CA GLU A 92 -3.15 -8.14 -7.49
C GLU A 92 -4.52 -8.65 -7.04
N TYR A 93 -4.54 -9.68 -6.18
CA TYR A 93 -5.77 -10.24 -5.63
C TYR A 93 -6.58 -9.18 -4.86
N ILE A 94 -5.94 -8.46 -3.93
CA ILE A 94 -6.60 -7.44 -3.10
C ILE A 94 -7.05 -6.25 -3.97
N TYR A 95 -6.19 -5.79 -4.88
CA TYR A 95 -6.50 -4.72 -5.82
C TYR A 95 -7.71 -5.05 -6.70
N ARG A 96 -7.76 -6.26 -7.27
CA ARG A 96 -8.91 -6.69 -8.08
C ARG A 96 -10.18 -6.77 -7.24
N LYS A 97 -10.09 -7.30 -6.02
CA LYS A 97 -11.24 -7.43 -5.10
C LYS A 97 -11.83 -6.06 -4.71
N THR A 98 -10.97 -5.07 -4.47
CA THR A 98 -11.38 -3.71 -4.12
C THR A 98 -11.95 -2.94 -5.31
N GLN A 99 -11.38 -3.10 -6.50
CA GLN A 99 -11.90 -2.52 -7.76
C GLN A 99 -13.22 -3.16 -8.21
N TYR A 100 -13.43 -4.46 -7.97
CA TYR A 100 -14.66 -5.16 -8.36
C TYR A 100 -15.91 -4.59 -7.68
N ASN A 101 -15.77 -4.07 -6.45
CA ASN A 101 -16.85 -3.39 -5.74
C ASN A 101 -17.18 -2.01 -6.31
N ASN A 102 -16.26 -1.41 -7.07
CA ASN A 102 -16.38 -0.06 -7.65
C ASN A 102 -16.62 -0.11 -9.18
N ALA A 103 -17.54 -0.98 -9.64
CA ALA A 103 -18.31 -0.92 -10.90
C ALA A 103 -17.65 -0.56 -12.27
N LYS A 104 -16.32 -0.41 -12.41
CA LYS A 104 -15.66 -0.18 -13.70
C LYS A 104 -14.53 -1.20 -13.92
N LYS A 105 -14.83 -2.24 -14.72
CA LYS A 105 -13.88 -3.23 -15.22
C LYS A 105 -12.90 -2.60 -16.22
N ASN A 106 -12.00 -1.75 -15.76
CA ASN A 106 -10.79 -1.44 -16.50
C ASN A 106 -9.78 -2.54 -16.20
N TYR A 107 -9.69 -3.52 -17.10
CA TYR A 107 -8.69 -4.58 -17.04
C TYR A 107 -7.30 -3.95 -17.20
N MET A 108 -6.64 -3.63 -16.08
CA MET A 108 -5.21 -3.30 -16.12
C MET A 108 -4.42 -4.54 -16.53
N ASN A 109 -3.47 -4.38 -17.45
CA ASN A 109 -2.53 -5.43 -17.83
C ASN A 109 -1.69 -5.84 -16.60
N LYS A 110 -1.32 -7.13 -16.50
CA LYS A 110 -0.48 -7.69 -15.43
C LYS A 110 0.80 -6.87 -15.20
N ARG A 111 1.46 -6.44 -16.29
CA ARG A 111 2.67 -5.59 -16.21
C ARG A 111 2.43 -4.26 -15.49
N ASN A 112 1.22 -3.69 -15.62
CA ASN A 112 0.87 -2.45 -14.94
C ASN A 112 0.65 -2.68 -13.44
N ILE A 113 0.04 -3.82 -13.06
CA ILE A 113 -0.22 -4.15 -11.66
C ILE A 113 1.10 -4.40 -10.92
N GLU A 114 2.02 -5.15 -11.53
CA GLU A 114 3.35 -5.38 -10.98
C GLU A 114 4.10 -4.06 -10.76
N LYS A 115 4.14 -3.18 -11.77
CA LYS A 115 4.77 -1.86 -11.64
C LYS A 115 4.18 -1.06 -10.49
N ILE A 116 2.85 -0.95 -10.40
CA ILE A 116 2.16 -0.25 -9.32
C ILE A 116 2.51 -0.87 -7.96
N ALA A 117 2.53 -2.20 -7.86
CA ALA A 117 2.84 -2.90 -6.62
C ALA A 117 4.27 -2.59 -6.14
N ILE A 118 5.25 -2.58 -7.05
CA ILE A 118 6.65 -2.30 -6.72
C ILE A 118 6.86 -0.81 -6.40
N GLU A 119 6.25 0.10 -7.15
CA GLU A 119 6.32 1.54 -6.88
C GLU A 119 5.79 1.85 -5.47
N ASN A 120 4.62 1.30 -5.11
CA ASN A 120 4.07 1.50 -3.76
C ASN A 120 4.96 0.86 -2.67
N LEU A 121 5.59 -0.27 -2.97
CA LEU A 121 6.53 -0.90 -2.03
C LEU A 121 7.77 -0.03 -1.80
N TYR A 122 8.29 0.61 -2.84
CA TYR A 122 9.39 1.57 -2.77
C TYR A 122 9.00 2.82 -1.97
N ILE A 123 7.81 3.36 -2.22
CA ILE A 123 7.29 4.49 -1.44
C ILE A 123 7.20 4.14 0.04
N ILE A 124 6.76 2.92 0.36
CA ILE A 124 6.73 2.46 1.75
C ILE A 124 8.14 2.40 2.35
N SER A 125 9.14 1.86 1.65
CA SER A 125 10.51 1.88 2.18
C SER A 125 11.02 3.29 2.41
N GLU A 126 10.69 4.22 1.51
CA GLU A 126 11.07 5.62 1.65
C GLU A 126 10.41 6.28 2.88
N ILE A 127 9.14 5.97 3.16
CA ILE A 127 8.41 6.46 4.34
C ILE A 127 9.00 5.90 5.64
N ILE A 128 9.46 4.64 5.64
CA ILE A 128 10.06 4.02 6.83
C ILE A 128 11.43 4.63 7.16
N ASP A 129 12.14 5.13 6.16
CA ASP A 129 13.46 5.77 6.32
C ASP A 129 13.37 7.14 7.04
N GLN A 130 14.52 7.74 7.39
CA GLN A 130 14.74 8.85 8.33
C GLN A 130 13.81 10.08 8.26
N TYR A 131 13.02 10.25 7.19
CA TYR A 131 12.06 11.34 7.02
C TYR A 131 10.59 10.95 7.24
N GLY A 132 10.30 9.69 7.57
CA GLY A 132 9.07 9.28 8.28
C GLY A 132 7.75 9.83 7.71
N VAL A 133 6.93 10.35 8.63
CA VAL A 133 5.62 10.97 8.38
C VAL A 133 5.65 12.11 7.35
N TYR A 134 6.77 12.84 7.22
CA TYR A 134 6.90 13.90 6.22
C TYR A 134 6.84 13.33 4.81
N LYS A 135 7.54 12.23 4.52
CA LYS A 135 7.46 11.54 3.21
C LYS A 135 6.08 10.95 2.96
N LEU A 136 5.37 10.49 4.02
CA LEU A 136 3.98 10.04 3.90
C LEU A 136 3.07 11.19 3.47
N PHE A 137 3.15 12.35 4.15
CA PHE A 137 2.39 13.54 3.76
C PHE A 137 2.81 14.09 2.41
N HIS A 138 4.10 14.04 2.07
CA HIS A 138 4.62 14.45 0.77
C HIS A 138 4.06 13.55 -0.33
N TYR A 139 4.13 12.23 -0.19
CA TYR A 139 3.52 11.29 -1.14
C TYR A 139 2.01 11.52 -1.32
N ILE A 140 1.31 11.74 -0.21
CA ILE A 140 -0.11 12.07 -0.22
C ILE A 140 -0.40 13.42 -0.90
N SER A 141 0.55 14.37 -0.89
CA SER A 141 0.41 15.71 -1.45
C SER A 141 0.99 15.90 -2.85
N ILE A 142 1.94 15.07 -3.31
CA ILE A 142 2.59 15.18 -4.64
C ILE A 142 1.62 14.88 -5.80
N ILE A 143 0.56 14.09 -5.61
CA ILE A 143 -0.45 13.83 -6.67
C ILE A 143 -1.41 15.03 -6.86
N LYS A 144 -0.93 16.23 -6.51
CA LYS A 144 -1.58 17.52 -6.76
C LYS A 144 -1.03 18.24 -7.99
N GLU A 145 0.10 17.81 -8.57
CA GLU A 145 0.80 18.59 -9.60
C GLU A 145 0.81 17.99 -11.03
N ASP A 146 0.16 16.85 -11.27
CA ASP A 146 -0.12 16.34 -12.63
C ASP A 146 -1.62 16.31 -12.98
#